data_AF-A0A961YMM2-F1
#
_entry.id   AF-A0A961YMM2-F1
#
_cell.length_a   1.000
_cell.length_b   1.000
_cell.length_c   1.000
_cell.angle_alpha   90.00
_cell.angle_beta   90.00
_cell.angle_gamma   90.00
#
_symmetry.space_group_name_H-M   'P 1'
#
loop_
_entity.id
_entity.type
_entity.pdbx_description
1 polymer ?
#
loop_
_entity_poly.entity_id
_entity_poly.type
_entity_poly.pdbx_seq_one_letter_code
_entity_poly.pdbx_strand_id
1 'polypeptide(L)'
;DIFTVALDAATPELFDRTRGRGVQSPHTWAKYWEIMMEARDIFGPQKFGAHLIVGMGETEHDVLSVVQRLVDLGGHSHMFCFFPEQGSLMDHLPATPRGQWRRVQLARYLIDYCDVRIDHMRFDEDGCVVDFGMPKSELDAIIDAGIAFRTSGCPGKFADDISACDRPYGDSPPRDIASYPFPLEAVDIRKVRSQLDMEKQGERYVAGEEFDMLDD
;
A
#
# COMPACT_ATOMS: atom_id res chain seq x y z
N ASP A 1 14.91 5.47 -16.13
CA ASP A 1 13.80 4.64 -16.61
C ASP A 1 13.53 3.52 -15.63
N ILE A 2 12.28 3.32 -15.26
CA ILE A 2 11.80 2.25 -14.36
C ILE A 2 10.80 1.42 -15.14
N PHE A 3 10.91 0.09 -15.05
CA PHE A 3 9.98 -0.85 -15.66
C PHE A 3 9.05 -1.46 -14.61
N THR A 4 7.74 -1.28 -14.76
CA THR A 4 6.76 -1.85 -13.83
C THR A 4 5.79 -2.77 -14.56
N VAL A 5 5.46 -3.90 -13.95
CA VAL A 5 4.32 -4.72 -14.38
C VAL A 5 3.09 -4.43 -13.52
N ALA A 6 1.92 -4.41 -14.14
CA ALA A 6 0.65 -4.28 -13.42
C ALA A 6 0.20 -5.66 -12.91
N LEU A 7 0.83 -6.14 -11.84
CA LEU A 7 0.50 -7.45 -11.24
C LEU A 7 -0.90 -7.40 -10.63
N ASP A 8 -1.24 -6.29 -9.97
CA ASP A 8 -2.57 -5.91 -9.50
C ASP A 8 -3.24 -6.93 -8.57
N ALA A 9 -2.51 -7.92 -8.05
CA ALA A 9 -3.02 -8.95 -7.14
C ALA A 9 -1.89 -9.47 -6.26
N ALA A 10 -2.24 -9.99 -5.08
CA ALA A 10 -1.25 -10.57 -4.15
C ALA A 10 -1.14 -12.10 -4.22
N THR A 11 -2.13 -12.79 -4.80
CA THR A 11 -2.14 -14.26 -4.92
C THR A 11 -2.38 -14.72 -6.37
N PRO A 12 -1.86 -15.90 -6.77
CA PRO A 12 -2.16 -16.48 -8.09
C PRO A 12 -3.65 -16.65 -8.36
N GLU A 13 -4.42 -17.04 -7.34
CA GLU A 13 -5.87 -17.26 -7.42
C GLU A 13 -6.60 -15.94 -7.67
N LEU A 14 -6.24 -14.89 -6.94
CA LEU A 14 -6.79 -13.56 -7.12
C LEU A 14 -6.44 -13.01 -8.52
N PHE A 15 -5.19 -13.19 -8.94
CA PHE A 15 -4.75 -12.80 -10.28
C PHE A 15 -5.55 -13.52 -11.38
N ASP A 16 -5.76 -14.84 -11.28
CA ASP A 16 -6.54 -15.58 -12.28
C ASP A 16 -7.98 -15.05 -12.35
N ARG A 17 -8.55 -14.67 -11.20
CA ARG A 17 -9.91 -14.12 -11.11
C ARG A 17 -10.03 -12.72 -11.72
N THR A 18 -9.06 -11.83 -11.52
CA THR A 18 -9.19 -10.39 -11.88
C THR A 18 -8.42 -9.99 -13.15
N ARG A 19 -7.39 -10.74 -13.53
CA ARG A 19 -6.48 -10.42 -14.64
C ARG A 19 -6.23 -11.60 -15.60
N GLY A 20 -6.47 -12.83 -15.16
CA GLY A 20 -6.26 -14.06 -15.93
C GLY A 20 -7.54 -14.64 -16.54
N ARG A 21 -7.71 -15.96 -16.44
CA ARG A 21 -8.79 -16.69 -17.12
C ARG A 21 -10.19 -16.31 -16.63
N GLY A 22 -10.32 -15.88 -15.38
CA GLY A 22 -11.60 -15.43 -14.80
C GLY A 22 -12.22 -14.25 -15.55
N VAL A 23 -11.42 -13.48 -16.27
CA VAL A 23 -11.85 -12.37 -17.15
C VAL A 23 -11.54 -12.64 -18.62
N GLN A 24 -11.40 -13.91 -19.02
CA GLN A 24 -11.09 -14.35 -20.39
C GLN A 24 -9.80 -13.76 -20.95
N SER A 25 -8.85 -13.43 -20.08
CA SER A 25 -7.55 -12.88 -20.46
C SER A 25 -6.49 -13.99 -20.59
N PRO A 26 -5.52 -13.87 -21.52
CA PRO A 26 -4.43 -14.82 -21.68
C PRO A 26 -3.32 -14.66 -20.62
N HIS A 27 -3.41 -13.65 -19.75
CA HIS A 27 -2.38 -13.37 -18.75
C HIS A 27 -2.30 -14.46 -17.68
N THR A 28 -1.08 -14.74 -17.22
CA THR A 28 -0.84 -15.70 -16.13
C THR A 28 0.10 -15.09 -15.10
N TRP A 29 -0.13 -15.43 -13.83
CA TRP A 29 0.73 -15.03 -12.71
C TRP A 29 2.20 -15.37 -12.97
N ALA A 30 2.46 -16.60 -13.43
CA ALA A 30 3.82 -17.07 -13.73
C ALA A 30 4.52 -16.21 -14.80
N LYS A 31 3.81 -15.84 -15.88
CA LYS A 31 4.40 -15.01 -16.93
C LYS A 31 4.71 -13.61 -16.43
N TYR A 32 3.90 -13.03 -15.54
CA TYR A 32 4.21 -11.73 -14.96
C TYR A 32 5.48 -11.78 -14.10
N TRP A 33 5.69 -12.83 -13.32
CA TRP A 33 6.94 -13.03 -12.57
C TRP A 33 8.15 -13.29 -13.48
N GLU A 34 7.99 -14.03 -14.57
CA GLU A 34 9.03 -14.22 -15.59
C GLU A 34 9.46 -12.87 -16.17
N ILE A 35 8.52 -12.03 -16.58
CA ILE A 35 8.80 -10.68 -17.11
C ILE A 35 9.44 -9.77 -16.06
N MET A 36 9.03 -9.86 -14.78
CA MET A 36 9.71 -9.12 -13.71
C MET A 36 11.18 -9.54 -13.52
N MET A 37 11.48 -10.83 -13.66
CA MET A 37 12.86 -11.33 -13.59
C MET A 37 13.68 -10.86 -14.80
N GLU A 38 13.13 -10.89 -16.01
CA GLU A 38 13.78 -10.32 -17.19
C GLU A 38 14.04 -8.81 -17.02
N ALA A 39 13.06 -8.07 -16.49
CA ALA A 39 13.21 -6.65 -16.23
C ALA A 39 14.31 -6.36 -15.20
N ARG A 40 14.41 -7.17 -14.14
CA ARG A 40 15.51 -7.10 -13.17
C ARG A 40 16.87 -7.22 -13.86
N ASP A 41 17.03 -8.21 -14.75
CA ASP A 41 18.30 -8.47 -15.43
C ASP A 41 18.67 -7.36 -16.43
N ILE A 42 17.67 -6.74 -17.07
CA ILE A 42 17.87 -5.69 -18.08
C ILE A 42 18.10 -4.32 -17.43
N PHE A 43 17.24 -3.93 -16.48
CA PHE A 43 17.23 -2.58 -15.91
C PHE A 43 18.13 -2.45 -14.68
N GLY A 44 18.40 -3.57 -13.99
CA GLY A 44 19.19 -3.59 -12.76
C GLY A 44 18.38 -3.23 -11.51
N PRO A 45 19.05 -3.23 -10.34
CA PRO A 45 18.39 -2.99 -9.06
C PRO A 45 17.74 -1.61 -9.02
N GLN A 46 16.61 -1.54 -8.31
CA GLN A 46 15.80 -0.34 -8.03
C GLN A 46 15.19 0.30 -9.28
N LYS A 47 15.25 -0.38 -10.44
CA LYS A 47 14.69 0.11 -11.72
C LYS A 47 13.62 -0.81 -12.29
N PHE A 48 13.08 -1.70 -11.46
CA PHE A 48 11.94 -2.51 -11.81
C PHE A 48 10.99 -2.66 -10.62
N GLY A 49 9.76 -3.09 -10.87
CA GLY A 49 8.79 -3.29 -9.81
C GLY A 49 7.45 -3.80 -10.28
N ALA A 50 6.48 -3.79 -9.37
CA ALA A 50 5.11 -4.18 -9.66
C ALA A 50 4.12 -3.16 -9.09
N HIS A 51 2.99 -3.00 -9.79
CA HIS A 51 1.79 -2.42 -9.21
C HIS A 51 0.99 -3.51 -8.49
N LEU A 52 0.45 -3.18 -7.32
CA LEU A 52 -0.43 -4.03 -6.54
C LEU A 52 -1.71 -3.26 -6.22
N ILE A 53 -2.86 -3.95 -6.27
CA ILE A 53 -4.13 -3.43 -5.79
C ILE A 53 -4.50 -4.22 -4.54
N VAL A 54 -4.77 -3.51 -3.45
CA VAL A 54 -5.03 -4.09 -2.13
C VAL A 54 -6.50 -3.94 -1.76
N GLY A 55 -7.14 -4.99 -1.26
CA GLY A 55 -8.54 -5.04 -0.82
C GLY A 55 -9.47 -5.85 -1.72
N MET A 56 -8.94 -6.79 -2.51
CA MET A 56 -9.77 -7.63 -3.39
C MET A 56 -9.98 -9.06 -2.86
N GLY A 57 -9.61 -9.32 -1.60
CA GLY A 57 -9.87 -10.57 -0.89
C GLY A 57 -8.63 -11.33 -0.44
N GLU A 58 -7.44 -10.78 -0.66
CA GLU A 58 -6.19 -11.21 -0.07
C GLU A 58 -6.02 -10.75 1.39
N THR A 59 -5.16 -11.42 2.14
CA THR A 59 -4.76 -11.02 3.50
C THR A 59 -3.64 -9.98 3.47
N GLU A 60 -3.39 -9.31 4.59
CA GLU A 60 -2.25 -8.39 4.71
C GLU A 60 -0.92 -9.15 4.56
N HIS A 61 -0.84 -10.37 5.10
CA HIS A 61 0.30 -11.26 4.90
C HIS A 61 0.56 -11.59 3.43
N ASP A 62 -0.47 -11.85 2.62
CA ASP A 62 -0.31 -12.13 1.19
C ASP A 62 0.32 -10.95 0.46
N VAL A 63 -0.19 -9.73 0.71
CA VAL A 63 0.35 -8.51 0.10
C VAL A 63 1.80 -8.31 0.51
N LEU A 64 2.10 -8.38 1.81
CA LEU A 64 3.43 -8.14 2.34
C LEU A 64 4.43 -9.21 1.90
N SER A 65 3.98 -10.45 1.65
CA SER A 65 4.82 -11.51 1.08
C SER A 65 5.27 -11.17 -0.33
N VAL A 66 4.37 -10.60 -1.14
CA VAL A 66 4.72 -10.10 -2.48
C VAL A 66 5.67 -8.90 -2.40
N VAL A 67 5.40 -7.96 -1.49
CA VAL A 67 6.29 -6.80 -1.25
C VAL A 67 7.69 -7.25 -0.86
N GLN A 68 7.82 -8.12 0.14
CA GLN A 68 9.11 -8.66 0.58
C GLN A 68 9.85 -9.34 -0.58
N ARG A 69 9.15 -10.16 -1.37
CA ARG A 69 9.76 -10.84 -2.53
C ARG A 69 10.27 -9.84 -3.57
N LEU A 70 9.56 -8.75 -3.81
CA LEU A 70 10.02 -7.69 -4.73
C LEU A 70 11.28 -7.01 -4.20
N VAL A 71 11.30 -6.65 -2.92
CA VAL A 71 12.45 -6.01 -2.27
C VAL A 71 13.67 -6.94 -2.25
N ASP A 72 13.49 -8.23 -1.94
CA ASP A 72 14.57 -9.23 -1.97
C ASP A 72 15.18 -9.40 -3.38
N LEU A 73 14.40 -9.15 -4.44
CA LEU A 73 14.88 -9.13 -5.82
C LEU A 73 15.54 -7.80 -6.22
N GLY A 74 15.47 -6.79 -5.36
CA GLY A 74 15.94 -5.43 -5.58
C GLY A 74 14.96 -4.56 -6.37
N GLY A 75 13.67 -4.91 -6.42
CA GLY A 75 12.61 -4.13 -7.06
C GLY A 75 11.78 -3.32 -6.06
N HIS A 76 10.74 -2.65 -6.56
CA HIS A 76 9.83 -1.84 -5.76
C HIS A 76 8.36 -2.21 -5.93
N SER A 77 7.56 -1.91 -4.92
CA SER A 77 6.10 -1.97 -4.97
C SER A 77 5.49 -0.56 -5.12
N HIS A 78 4.51 -0.45 -6.02
CA HIS A 78 3.60 0.69 -6.11
C HIS A 78 2.19 0.17 -5.83
N MET A 79 1.59 0.61 -4.73
CA MET A 79 0.35 0.04 -4.25
C MET A 79 -0.81 1.01 -4.37
N PHE A 80 -1.98 0.47 -4.69
CA PHE A 80 -3.25 1.18 -4.74
C PHE A 80 -4.25 0.53 -3.79
N CYS A 81 -5.04 1.35 -3.11
CA CYS A 81 -6.20 0.88 -2.38
C CYS A 81 -7.33 0.53 -3.35
N PHE A 82 -7.95 -0.65 -3.23
CA PHE A 82 -9.09 -1.01 -4.04
C PHE A 82 -10.29 -0.12 -3.69
N PHE A 83 -10.84 0.53 -4.71
CA PHE A 83 -12.06 1.31 -4.64
C PHE A 83 -13.02 0.87 -5.76
N PRO A 84 -14.23 0.41 -5.42
CA PRO A 84 -15.21 -0.08 -6.40
C PRO A 84 -15.85 1.10 -7.14
N GLU A 85 -15.25 1.51 -8.25
CA GLU A 85 -15.78 2.60 -9.09
C GLU A 85 -17.13 2.18 -9.69
N GLN A 86 -18.11 3.09 -9.62
CA GLN A 86 -19.48 2.82 -10.07
C GLN A 86 -19.52 2.43 -11.55
N GLY A 87 -20.15 1.30 -11.87
CA GLY A 87 -20.26 0.79 -13.24
C GLY A 87 -19.02 0.01 -13.73
N SER A 88 -18.02 -0.19 -12.88
CA SER A 88 -16.94 -1.16 -13.15
C SER A 88 -17.43 -2.60 -12.98
N LEU A 89 -16.69 -3.58 -13.53
CA LEU A 89 -17.01 -5.01 -13.36
C LEU A 89 -17.02 -5.47 -11.89
N MET A 90 -16.42 -4.69 -10.99
CA MET A 90 -16.24 -5.00 -9.57
C MET A 90 -16.94 -4.00 -8.66
N ASP A 91 -17.90 -3.22 -9.17
CA ASP A 91 -18.62 -2.20 -8.38
C ASP A 91 -19.47 -2.77 -7.23
N HIS A 92 -19.73 -4.08 -7.25
CA HIS A 92 -20.44 -4.83 -6.22
C HIS A 92 -19.56 -5.30 -5.06
N LEU A 93 -18.23 -5.19 -5.17
CA LEU A 93 -17.30 -5.54 -4.10
C LEU A 93 -17.20 -4.39 -3.08
N PRO A 94 -16.92 -4.69 -1.80
CA PRO A 94 -16.68 -3.64 -0.81
C PRO A 94 -15.40 -2.88 -1.13
N ALA A 95 -15.37 -1.59 -0.79
CA ALA A 95 -14.11 -0.86 -0.72
C ALA A 95 -13.21 -1.45 0.36
N THR A 96 -11.90 -1.32 0.16
CA THR A 96 -10.90 -1.79 1.13
C THR A 96 -11.12 -1.13 2.48
N PRO A 97 -11.23 -1.90 3.58
CA PRO A 97 -11.25 -1.34 4.93
C PRO A 97 -10.01 -0.46 5.17
N ARG A 98 -10.20 0.75 5.69
CA ARG A 98 -9.10 1.70 5.90
C ARG A 98 -8.03 1.15 6.84
N GLY A 99 -8.40 0.40 7.88
CA GLY A 99 -7.43 -0.24 8.76
C GLY A 99 -6.51 -1.24 8.06
N GLN A 100 -7.06 -2.06 7.17
CA GLN A 100 -6.27 -2.98 6.33
C GLN A 100 -5.27 -2.20 5.48
N TRP A 101 -5.75 -1.15 4.79
CA TRP A 101 -4.89 -0.32 3.96
C TRP A 101 -3.78 0.38 4.76
N ARG A 102 -4.07 0.93 5.95
CA ARG A 102 -3.07 1.59 6.79
C ARG A 102 -2.00 0.63 7.29
N ARG A 103 -2.38 -0.59 7.71
CA ARG A 103 -1.41 -1.60 8.13
C ARG A 103 -0.50 -2.02 6.98
N VAL A 104 -1.06 -2.23 5.79
CA VAL A 104 -0.29 -2.55 4.58
C VAL A 104 0.65 -1.41 4.17
N GLN A 105 0.18 -0.16 4.17
CA GLN A 105 1.00 1.02 3.89
C GLN A 105 2.19 1.12 4.85
N LEU A 106 1.92 1.01 6.15
CA LEU A 106 2.94 1.09 7.19
C LEU A 106 3.95 -0.06 7.06
N ALA A 107 3.49 -1.30 6.98
CA ALA A 107 4.36 -2.47 6.85
C ALA A 107 5.21 -2.42 5.58
N ARG A 108 4.64 -2.02 4.43
CA ARG A 108 5.40 -1.82 3.18
C ARG A 108 6.49 -0.76 3.36
N TYR A 109 6.17 0.37 3.99
CA TYR A 109 7.17 1.42 4.23
C TYR A 109 8.33 0.90 5.09
N LEU A 110 8.03 0.12 6.13
CA LEU A 110 9.04 -0.49 6.99
C LEU A 110 9.94 -1.47 6.22
N ILE A 111 9.37 -2.25 5.28
CA ILE A 111 10.12 -3.18 4.44
C ILE A 111 11.01 -2.44 3.45
N ASP A 112 10.50 -1.43 2.76
CA ASP A 112 11.25 -0.73 1.72
C ASP A 112 12.35 0.19 2.29
N TYR A 113 12.13 0.80 3.46
CA TYR A 113 12.97 1.92 3.92
C TYR A 113 13.51 1.80 5.34
N CYS A 114 13.04 0.82 6.13
CA CYS A 114 13.47 0.67 7.53
C CYS A 114 14.15 -0.68 7.81
N ASP A 115 14.45 -1.47 6.77
CA ASP A 115 15.10 -2.78 6.88
C ASP A 115 14.33 -3.80 7.76
N VAL A 116 13.02 -3.58 7.94
CA VAL A 116 12.14 -4.53 8.62
C VAL A 116 11.74 -5.62 7.63
N ARG A 117 11.83 -6.87 8.03
CA ARG A 117 11.39 -7.99 7.20
C ARG A 117 10.02 -8.50 7.63
N ILE A 118 9.29 -9.10 6.70
CA ILE A 118 7.99 -9.71 7.00
C ILE A 118 8.07 -10.78 8.11
N ASP A 119 9.20 -11.48 8.23
CA ASP A 119 9.43 -12.50 9.27
C ASP A 119 9.69 -11.91 10.67
N HIS A 120 9.90 -10.59 10.78
CA HIS A 120 9.90 -9.87 12.04
C HIS A 120 8.48 -9.48 12.49
N MET A 121 7.52 -9.46 11.56
CA MET A 121 6.12 -9.10 11.84
C MET A 121 5.34 -10.30 12.40
N ARG A 122 4.26 -10.01 13.11
CA ARG A 122 3.30 -11.03 13.55
C ARG A 122 1.92 -10.76 12.97
N PHE A 123 1.25 -11.86 12.64
CA PHE A 123 -0.08 -11.87 12.05
C PHE A 123 -1.05 -12.66 12.93
N ASP A 124 -2.33 -12.30 12.90
CA ASP A 124 -3.41 -13.10 13.47
C ASP A 124 -3.86 -14.24 12.53
N GLU A 125 -4.91 -14.97 12.93
CA GLU A 125 -5.44 -16.12 12.17
C GLU A 125 -6.05 -15.71 10.81
N ASP A 126 -6.48 -14.46 10.67
CA ASP A 126 -7.02 -13.88 9.43
C ASP A 126 -5.91 -13.25 8.56
N GLY A 127 -4.66 -13.32 9.00
CA GLY A 127 -3.51 -12.77 8.28
C GLY A 127 -3.40 -11.25 8.38
N CYS A 128 -4.00 -10.62 9.39
CA CYS A 128 -3.84 -9.19 9.68
C CYS A 128 -2.60 -8.94 10.55
N VAL A 129 -1.87 -7.85 10.28
CA VAL A 129 -0.70 -7.45 11.07
C VAL A 129 -1.14 -7.04 12.48
N VAL A 130 -0.58 -7.69 13.48
CA VAL A 130 -0.78 -7.37 14.90
C VAL A 130 0.48 -6.86 15.59
N ASP A 131 1.66 -7.07 14.98
CA ASP A 131 2.94 -6.55 15.43
C ASP A 131 3.83 -6.28 14.21
N PHE A 132 4.43 -5.09 14.15
CA PHE A 132 5.31 -4.68 13.05
C PHE A 132 6.77 -5.09 13.24
N GLY A 133 7.12 -5.73 14.37
CA GLY A 133 8.49 -6.17 14.62
C GLY A 133 9.46 -5.03 14.95
N MET A 134 8.94 -3.90 15.45
CA MET A 134 9.69 -2.68 15.73
C MET A 134 9.31 -2.08 17.10
N PRO A 135 10.24 -1.47 17.85
CA PRO A 135 9.91 -0.78 19.10
C PRO A 135 8.83 0.30 18.91
N LYS A 136 7.88 0.36 19.85
CA LYS A 136 6.74 1.30 19.79
C LYS A 136 7.16 2.76 19.54
N SER A 137 8.23 3.22 20.19
CA SER A 137 8.71 4.60 20.04
C SER A 137 9.22 4.91 18.63
N GLU A 138 9.86 3.94 17.97
CA GLU A 138 10.35 4.09 16.59
C GLU A 138 9.17 4.04 15.62
N LEU A 139 8.26 3.09 15.81
CA LEU A 139 7.03 2.99 15.02
C LEU A 139 6.18 4.26 15.14
N ASP A 140 6.05 4.82 16.35
CA ASP A 140 5.28 6.03 16.59
C ASP A 140 5.90 7.23 15.86
N ALA A 141 7.23 7.35 15.84
CA ALA A 141 7.92 8.40 15.09
C ALA A 141 7.71 8.29 13.57
N ILE A 142 7.68 7.07 13.02
CA ILE A 142 7.40 6.83 11.60
C ILE A 142 5.95 7.18 11.26
N ILE A 143 5.00 6.79 12.12
CA ILE A 143 3.60 7.15 11.93
C ILE A 143 3.43 8.67 11.95
N ASP A 144 4.05 9.35 12.92
CA ASP A 144 3.94 10.80 13.08
C ASP A 144 4.59 11.58 11.93
N ALA A 145 5.61 11.02 11.28
CA ALA A 145 6.21 11.61 10.08
C ALA A 145 5.25 11.60 8.87
N GLY A 146 4.25 10.70 8.85
CA GLY A 146 3.19 10.65 7.84
C GLY A 146 3.61 10.13 6.46
N ILE A 147 4.91 9.97 6.19
CA ILE A 147 5.44 9.62 4.86
C ILE A 147 4.90 8.27 4.38
N ALA A 148 4.79 7.29 5.28
CA ALA A 148 4.30 5.95 4.99
C ALA A 148 2.87 5.91 4.39
N PHE A 149 2.07 6.95 4.61
CA PHE A 149 0.66 7.01 4.19
C PHE A 149 0.44 7.82 2.92
N ARG A 150 1.52 8.37 2.35
CA ARG A 150 1.47 9.11 1.09
C ARG A 150 1.34 8.18 -0.11
N THR A 151 0.97 8.75 -1.25
CA THR A 151 0.96 8.05 -2.52
C THR A 151 2.33 7.43 -2.79
N SER A 152 2.36 6.10 -2.96
CA SER A 152 3.55 5.36 -3.37
C SER A 152 3.74 5.47 -4.89
N GLY A 153 4.90 5.09 -5.43
CA GLY A 153 5.15 5.17 -6.88
C GLY A 153 6.62 5.38 -7.22
N CYS A 154 6.88 6.00 -8.37
CA CYS A 154 8.24 6.27 -8.81
C CYS A 154 8.99 7.14 -7.79
N PRO A 155 10.28 6.87 -7.51
CA PRO A 155 11.08 7.70 -6.61
C PRO A 155 11.02 9.18 -6.97
N GLY A 156 10.87 10.02 -5.95
CA GLY A 156 10.83 11.46 -6.06
C GLY A 156 12.20 12.06 -6.30
N LYS A 157 12.21 13.35 -6.62
CA LYS A 157 13.45 14.12 -6.82
C LYS A 157 14.06 14.63 -5.51
N PHE A 158 13.28 14.63 -4.43
CA PHE A 158 13.60 15.35 -3.19
C PHE A 158 14.06 14.42 -2.05
N ALA A 159 13.50 13.22 -1.97
CA ALA A 159 13.89 12.16 -1.04
C ALA A 159 13.52 10.81 -1.65
N ASP A 160 14.29 9.77 -1.33
CA ASP A 160 14.12 8.43 -1.90
C ASP A 160 12.81 7.75 -1.47
N ASP A 161 12.27 8.14 -0.31
CA ASP A 161 11.02 7.62 0.27
C ASP A 161 9.79 8.50 -0.01
N ILE A 162 9.95 9.58 -0.78
CA ILE A 162 8.85 10.43 -1.25
C ILE A 162 8.65 10.16 -2.74
N SER A 163 7.46 9.70 -3.11
CA SER A 163 7.11 9.44 -4.51
C SER A 163 7.03 10.73 -5.34
N ALA A 164 7.42 10.65 -6.61
CA ALA A 164 7.10 11.66 -7.62
C ALA A 164 5.61 11.62 -8.02
N CYS A 165 4.91 10.52 -7.72
CA CYS A 165 3.50 10.37 -8.02
C CYS A 165 2.65 11.11 -6.97
N ASP A 166 1.88 12.09 -7.43
CA ASP A 166 1.02 12.95 -6.61
C ASP A 166 -0.42 12.99 -7.11
N ARG A 167 -0.80 12.05 -7.99
CA ARG A 167 -2.15 12.03 -8.60
C ARG A 167 -3.20 11.80 -7.51
N PRO A 168 -4.10 12.76 -7.26
CA PRO A 168 -5.09 12.63 -6.20
C PRO A 168 -6.22 11.67 -6.63
N TYR A 169 -6.86 11.04 -5.64
CA TYR A 169 -8.14 10.33 -5.76
C TYR A 169 -8.18 9.16 -6.76
N GLY A 170 -7.04 8.50 -7.00
CA GLY A 170 -6.97 7.32 -7.85
C GLY A 170 -7.46 6.03 -7.20
N ASP A 171 -7.57 6.02 -5.87
CA ASP A 171 -7.81 4.84 -5.03
C ASP A 171 -8.82 5.11 -3.89
N SER A 172 -9.50 6.27 -3.96
CA SER A 172 -10.40 6.76 -2.91
C SER A 172 -11.17 8.01 -3.34
N PRO A 173 -12.35 8.28 -2.75
CA PRO A 173 -13.04 9.54 -2.94
C PRO A 173 -12.35 10.67 -2.16
N PRO A 174 -12.51 11.96 -2.56
CA PRO A 174 -11.87 13.09 -1.88
C PRO A 174 -12.18 13.24 -0.39
N ARG A 175 -13.34 12.75 0.05
CA ARG A 175 -13.78 12.82 1.46
C ARG A 175 -13.23 11.70 2.35
N ASP A 176 -12.61 10.68 1.77
CA ASP A 176 -12.08 9.53 2.53
C ASP A 176 -10.82 9.01 1.84
N ILE A 177 -9.77 9.82 1.90
CA ILE A 177 -8.49 9.61 1.23
C ILE A 177 -7.80 8.34 1.73
N ALA A 178 -7.46 7.44 0.82
CA ALA A 178 -6.65 6.25 1.09
C ALA A 178 -5.15 6.59 1.03
N SER A 179 -4.68 7.16 -0.08
CA SER A 179 -3.29 7.57 -0.26
C SER A 179 -3.19 9.09 -0.37
N TYR A 180 -2.44 9.70 0.54
CA TYR A 180 -2.32 11.16 0.58
C TYR A 180 -1.33 11.66 -0.49
N PRO A 181 -1.77 12.48 -1.47
CA PRO A 181 -0.85 13.02 -2.47
C PRO A 181 0.03 14.16 -1.91
N PHE A 182 -0.24 14.62 -0.69
CA PHE A 182 0.42 15.71 0.00
C PHE A 182 0.98 15.27 1.36
N PRO A 183 1.89 16.06 1.98
CA PRO A 183 2.30 15.84 3.37
C PRO A 183 1.11 15.92 4.33
N LEU A 184 1.02 14.98 5.27
CA LEU A 184 -0.09 14.91 6.23
C LEU A 184 0.05 16.01 7.29
N GLU A 185 -1.08 16.62 7.66
CA GLU A 185 -1.15 17.52 8.81
C GLU A 185 -1.49 16.77 10.10
N ALA A 186 -1.43 17.46 11.24
CA ALA A 186 -1.68 16.84 12.55
C ALA A 186 -3.04 16.13 12.64
N VAL A 187 -4.06 16.66 11.96
CA VAL A 187 -5.39 16.04 11.91
C VAL A 187 -5.40 14.75 11.08
N ASP A 188 -4.69 14.72 9.96
CA ASP A 188 -4.54 13.51 9.14
C ASP A 188 -3.81 12.41 9.92
N ILE A 189 -2.77 12.77 10.67
CA ILE A 189 -2.03 11.83 11.53
C ILE A 189 -2.95 11.23 12.59
N ARG A 190 -3.78 12.04 13.25
CA ARG A 190 -4.79 11.52 14.21
C ARG A 190 -5.77 10.56 13.54
N LYS A 191 -6.26 10.89 12.34
CA LYS A 191 -7.14 10.02 11.54
C LYS A 191 -6.46 8.69 11.21
N VAL A 192 -5.23 8.72 10.72
CA VAL A 192 -4.43 7.54 10.43
C VAL A 192 -4.24 6.68 11.67
N ARG A 193 -3.91 7.29 12.81
CA ARG A 193 -3.76 6.58 14.09
C ARG A 193 -5.04 5.93 14.56
N SER A 194 -6.18 6.60 14.40
CA SER A 194 -7.50 6.02 14.67
C SER A 194 -7.78 4.82 13.76
N GLN A 195 -7.46 4.91 12.46
CA GLN A 195 -7.62 3.80 11.52
C GLN A 195 -6.68 2.61 11.80
N LEU A 196 -5.56 2.84 12.47
CA LEU A 196 -4.62 1.82 12.92
C LEU A 196 -4.94 1.23 14.30
N ASP A 197 -5.96 1.75 15.01
CA ASP A 197 -6.20 1.48 16.43
C ASP A 197 -4.98 1.82 17.32
N MET A 198 -4.25 2.88 16.97
CA MET A 198 -3.01 3.34 17.61
C MET A 198 -3.08 4.82 18.03
N GLU A 199 -4.23 5.26 18.53
CA GLU A 199 -4.41 6.63 19.04
C GLU A 199 -3.48 6.92 20.23
N LYS A 200 -2.97 8.15 20.28
CA LYS A 200 -2.21 8.64 21.44
C LYS A 200 -3.16 9.17 22.50
N GLN A 201 -2.73 9.08 23.76
CA GLN A 201 -3.51 9.58 24.88
C GLN A 201 -3.75 11.10 24.74
N GLY A 202 -5.02 11.50 24.69
CA GLY A 202 -5.41 12.90 24.54
C GLY A 202 -5.45 13.42 23.10
N GLU A 203 -5.12 12.58 22.10
CA GLU A 203 -5.12 12.93 20.68
C GLU A 203 -6.13 12.09 19.89
N ARG A 204 -7.33 11.92 20.45
CA ARG A 204 -8.40 11.17 19.80
C ARG A 204 -8.86 11.89 18.54
N TYR A 205 -9.04 11.15 17.45
CA TYR A 205 -9.64 11.69 16.22
C TYR A 205 -11.17 11.70 16.33
N VAL A 206 -11.80 12.82 15.95
CA VAL A 206 -13.24 12.93 15.74
C VAL A 206 -13.53 12.93 14.25
N ALA A 207 -14.40 12.01 13.80
CA ALA A 207 -14.72 11.87 12.38
C ALA A 207 -15.22 13.19 11.77
N GLY A 208 -14.51 13.67 10.75
CA GLY A 208 -14.83 14.89 10.01
C GLY A 208 -14.07 16.13 10.46
N GLU A 209 -13.30 16.08 11.56
CA GLU A 209 -12.54 17.25 12.06
C GLU A 209 -11.45 17.73 11.07
N GLU A 210 -11.10 16.91 10.06
CA GLU A 210 -10.22 17.31 8.95
C GLU A 210 -10.86 18.33 7.99
N PHE A 211 -12.18 18.44 7.98
CA PHE A 211 -12.90 19.41 7.14
C PHE A 211 -13.15 20.73 7.85
N ASP A 212 -13.09 20.75 9.18
CA ASP A 212 -13.25 21.96 9.99
C ASP A 212 -12.10 22.96 9.78
N MET A 213 -10.96 22.49 9.25
CA MET A 213 -9.78 23.29 8.89
C MET A 213 -9.95 24.10 7.59
N LEU A 214 -11.03 23.88 6.82
CA LEU A 214 -11.28 24.54 5.53
C LEU A 214 -12.07 25.86 5.66
N ASP A 215 -12.52 26.19 6.88
CA ASP A 215 -13.38 27.36 7.15
C ASP A 215 -12.63 28.58 7.74
N ASP A 216 -11.30 28.53 7.88
CA ASP A 216 -10.42 29.63 8.29
C ASP A 216 -9.52 30.14 7.13
#